data_AF-A0A392T2J4-F1
#
_entry.id   AF-A0A392T2J4-F1
#
_cell.length_a   1.000
_cell.length_b   1.000
_cell.length_c   1.000
_cell.angle_alpha   90.00
_cell.angle_beta   90.00
_cell.angle_gamma   90.00
#
_symmetry.space_group_name_H-M   'P 1'
#
loop_
_entity.id
_entity.type
_entity.pdbx_description
1 polymer ?
#
loop_
_entity_poly.entity_id
_entity_poly.type
_entity_poly.pdbx_seq_one_letter_code
_entity_poly.pdbx_strand_id
1 'polypeptide(L)' 'MRLRICGTQLQALTQEAATFVKQAVNLATRRSHSQVTPLHLATVMLSNSTTLLHKACLQCHSHPLHYKALEI' A
#
# COMPACT_ATOMS: atom_id res chain seq x y z
N MET A 1 -38.05 11.76 3.56
CA MET A 1 -36.78 11.12 3.15
C MET A 1 -35.62 11.96 3.66
N ARG A 2 -34.80 11.46 4.60
CA ARG A 2 -33.59 12.17 5.04
C ARG A 2 -32.48 11.89 4.04
N LEU A 3 -32.04 12.92 3.31
CA LEU A 3 -30.83 12.88 2.52
C LEU A 3 -29.65 12.74 3.49
N ARG A 4 -29.08 11.53 3.58
CA ARG A 4 -27.79 11.35 4.25
C ARG A 4 -26.74 11.95 3.34
N ILE A 5 -26.41 13.22 3.55
CA ILE A 5 -25.19 13.80 3.01
C ILE A 5 -24.07 13.17 3.82
N CYS A 6 -23.46 12.10 3.29
CA CYS A 6 -22.18 11.64 3.78
C CYS A 6 -21.19 12.75 3.45
N GLY A 7 -20.84 13.58 4.45
CA GLY A 7 -19.84 14.62 4.28
C GLY A 7 -18.52 13.95 3.92
N THR A 8 -18.16 13.95 2.64
CA THR A 8 -16.84 13.51 2.19
C THR A 8 -15.84 14.55 2.66
N GLN A 9 -15.28 14.34 3.84
CA GLN A 9 -14.13 15.13 4.28
C GLN A 9 -12.98 14.82 3.33
N LEU A 10 -12.56 15.82 2.55
CA LEU A 10 -11.43 15.70 1.65
C LEU A 10 -10.15 15.63 2.50
N GLN A 11 -9.76 14.41 2.88
CA GLN A 11 -8.43 14.17 3.45
C GLN A 11 -7.44 14.07 2.30
N ALA A 12 -6.59 15.09 2.19
CA ALA A 12 -5.48 15.07 1.26
C ALA A 12 -4.43 14.05 1.72
N LEU A 13 -3.96 13.23 0.78
CA LEU A 13 -2.81 12.37 1.01
C LEU A 13 -1.54 13.22 1.12
N THR A 14 -0.58 12.75 1.90
CA THR A 14 0.79 13.28 1.80
C THR A 14 1.35 13.01 0.41
N GLN A 15 2.34 13.80 -0.01
CA GLN A 15 2.97 13.62 -1.32
C GLN A 15 3.51 12.19 -1.49
N GLU A 16 4.15 11.65 -0.45
CA GLU A 16 4.67 10.28 -0.42
C GLU A 16 3.55 9.23 -0.57
N ALA A 17 2.47 9.38 0.18
CA ALA A 17 1.33 8.46 0.07
C ALA A 17 0.70 8.50 -1.33
N ALA A 18 0.57 9.69 -1.92
CA ALA A 18 0.08 9.83 -3.29
C ALA A 18 1.01 9.16 -4.31
N THR A 19 2.33 9.20 -4.11
CA THR A 19 3.28 8.49 -4.98
C THR A 19 3.11 6.97 -4.90
N PHE A 20 2.92 6.40 -3.71
CA PHE A 20 2.69 4.95 -3.56
C PHE A 20 1.36 4.53 -4.16
N VAL A 21 0.30 5.32 -4.01
CA VAL A 21 -1.00 5.04 -4.65
C VAL A 21 -0.87 5.04 -6.17
N LYS A 22 -0.17 6.02 -6.77
CA LYS A 22 0.08 6.05 -8.23
C LYS A 22 0.84 4.80 -8.71
N GLN A 23 1.87 4.39 -7.97
CA GLN A 23 2.61 3.16 -8.26
C GLN A 23 1.72 1.91 -8.15
N ALA A 24 0.85 1.86 -7.14
CA ALA A 24 -0.09 0.75 -6.95
C ALA A 24 -1.15 0.67 -8.05
N VAL A 25 -1.63 1.82 -8.56
CA VAL A 25 -2.48 1.89 -9.76
C VAL A 25 -1.76 1.30 -10.95
N ASN A 26 -0.52 1.73 -11.23
CA ASN A 26 0.26 1.20 -12.34
C ASN A 26 0.48 -0.32 -12.21
N LEU A 27 0.72 -0.81 -11.00
CA LEU A 27 0.86 -2.24 -10.73
C LEU A 27 -0.44 -3.02 -11.02
N ALA A 28 -1.59 -2.50 -10.58
CA ALA A 28 -2.89 -3.11 -10.86
C ALA A 28 -3.19 -3.16 -12.36
N THR A 29 -2.95 -2.07 -13.08
CA THR A 29 -3.11 -1.99 -14.54
C THR A 29 -2.23 -3.02 -15.27
N ARG A 30 -0.96 -3.15 -14.87
CA ARG A 30 -0.04 -4.15 -15.45
C ARG A 30 -0.50 -5.59 -15.23
N ARG A 31 -1.24 -5.85 -14.15
CA ARG A 31 -1.84 -7.15 -13.84
C ARG A 31 -3.26 -7.32 -14.41
N SER A 32 -3.76 -6.34 -15.17
CA SER A 32 -5.13 -6.31 -15.69
C SER A 32 -6.21 -6.40 -14.60
N HIS A 33 -5.93 -5.82 -13.43
CA HIS A 33 -6.89 -5.71 -12.35
C HIS A 33 -7.68 -4.40 -12.45
N SER A 34 -9.00 -4.48 -12.33
CA SER A 34 -9.92 -3.35 -12.49
C SER A 34 -9.90 -2.34 -11.33
N GLN A 35 -9.36 -2.74 -10.18
CA GLN A 35 -9.28 -1.89 -9.00
C GLN A 35 -7.93 -2.06 -8.28
N VAL A 36 -7.47 -0.97 -7.68
CA VAL A 36 -6.39 -1.02 -6.71
C VAL A 36 -6.92 -1.64 -5.42
N THR A 37 -6.10 -2.48 -4.81
CA THR A 37 -6.42 -3.20 -3.57
C THR A 37 -5.31 -2.96 -2.56
N PRO A 38 -5.56 -3.16 -1.26
CA PRO A 38 -4.50 -3.07 -0.24
C PRO A 38 -3.27 -3.92 -0.56
N LEU A 39 -3.45 -5.04 -1.25
CA LEU A 39 -2.34 -5.91 -1.66
C LEU A 39 -1.41 -5.27 -2.70
N HIS A 40 -1.95 -4.52 -3.66
CA HIS A 40 -1.13 -3.76 -4.61
C HIS A 40 -0.27 -2.72 -3.91
N LEU A 41 -0.87 -2.03 -2.93
CA LEU A 41 -0.21 -0.99 -2.15
C LEU A 41 0.86 -1.58 -1.22
N ALA A 42 0.57 -2.69 -0.54
CA ALA A 42 1.54 -3.43 0.25
C ALA A 42 2.71 -3.94 -0.60
N THR A 43 2.46 -4.47 -1.79
CA THR A 43 3.53 -4.90 -2.71
C THR A 43 4.47 -3.75 -3.03
N VAL A 44 3.93 -2.59 -3.43
CA VAL A 44 4.73 -1.39 -3.74
C VAL A 44 5.54 -0.93 -2.54
N MET A 45 4.93 -0.88 -1.35
CA MET A 45 5.62 -0.45 -0.15
C MET A 45 6.72 -1.43 0.27
N LEU A 46 6.49 -2.74 0.15
CA LEU A 46 7.49 -3.77 0.47
C LEU A 46 8.63 -3.85 -0.57
N SER A 47 8.39 -3.49 -1.83
CA SER A 47 9.47 -3.45 -2.84
C SER A 47 10.47 -2.30 -2.65
N ASN A 48 10.20 -1.34 -1.77
CA ASN A 48 11.10 -0.24 -1.47
C ASN A 48 11.63 -0.35 -0.03
N SER A 49 12.94 -0.56 0.11
CA SER A 49 13.61 -0.81 1.39
C SER A 49 13.54 0.38 2.37
N THR A 50 13.25 1.57 1.87
CA THR A 50 13.17 2.80 2.68
C THR A 50 11.84 2.98 3.38
N THR A 51 10.78 2.29 2.94
CA THR A 51 9.42 2.50 3.47
C THR A 51 9.30 2.03 4.91
N LEU A 52 8.40 2.68 5.66
CA LEU A 52 8.09 2.29 7.02
C LEU A 52 7.56 0.85 7.09
N LEU A 53 6.73 0.44 6.13
CA LEU A 53 6.17 -0.92 6.10
C LEU A 53 7.28 -1.96 5.96
N HIS A 54 8.22 -1.76 5.03
CA HIS A 54 9.35 -2.68 4.85
C HIS A 54 10.21 -2.78 6.12
N LYS A 55 10.60 -1.64 6.69
CA LYS A 55 11.37 -1.60 7.95
C LYS A 55 10.64 -2.27 9.11
N ALA A 56 9.34 -2.01 9.26
CA ALA A 56 8.51 -2.61 10.29
C ALA A 56 8.43 -4.13 10.11
N CYS A 57 8.28 -4.63 8.88
CA CYS A 57 8.28 -6.06 8.60
C CYS A 57 9.62 -6.72 8.95
N LEU A 58 10.76 -6.07 8.68
CA LEU A 58 12.09 -6.57 9.08
C LEU A 58 12.30 -6.58 10.60
N GLN A 59 11.76 -5.59 11.31
CA GLN A 59 11.83 -5.53 12.77
C GLN A 59 10.82 -6.45 13.47
N CYS A 60 9.73 -6.78 12.79
CA CYS A 60 8.72 -7.68 13.32
C CYS A 60 9.26 -9.11 13.26
N HIS A 61 9.56 -9.67 14.43
CA HIS A 61 10.00 -11.06 14.63
C HIS A 61 8.85 -12.05 14.38
N SER A 62 8.26 -11.97 13.20
CA SER A 62 7.32 -12.95 12.68
C SER A 62 8.09 -14.18 12.20
N HIS A 63 7.49 -15.36 12.38
CA HIS A 63 8.08 -16.69 12.19
C HIS A 63 9.24 -16.76 11.18
N PRO A 64 10.37 -17.44 11.46
CA PRO A 64 11.64 -17.36 10.70
C PRO A 64 11.56 -17.60 9.18
N LEU A 65 10.46 -18.17 8.68
CA LEU A 65 10.23 -18.38 7.25
C LEU A 65 9.80 -17.10 6.51
N HIS A 66 9.15 -16.14 7.18
CA HIS A 66 8.70 -14.88 6.54
C HIS A 66 9.84 -13.87 6.36
N TYR A 67 10.86 -13.91 7.20
CA TYR A 67 12.02 -13.02 7.13
C TYR A 67 12.76 -13.17 5.79
N LYS A 68 12.92 -14.40 5.29
CA LYS A 68 13.59 -14.70 4.02
C LYS A 68 12.85 -14.20 2.78
N ALA A 69 11.54 -13.94 2.87
CA ALA A 69 10.75 -13.49 1.72
C ALA A 69 10.97 -12.00 1.38
N LEU A 70 11.48 -11.21 2.32
CA LEU A 70 11.76 -9.78 2.16
C LEU A 70 13.25 -9.49 1.89
N GLU A 71 14.10 -10.52 1.97
CA GLU A 71 15.52 -10.46 1.63
C GLU A 71 15.65 -10.63 0.10
N ILE A 72 15.46 -9.53 -0.64
CA ILE A 72 15.64 -9.43 -2.10
C ILE A 72 16.84 -8.55 -2.45
#